data_AF-A0A482VZH6-F1
#
_entry.id   AF-A0A482VZH6-F1
#
_cell.length_a   1.000
_cell.length_b   1.000
_cell.length_c   1.000
_cell.angle_alpha   90.00
_cell.angle_beta   90.00
_cell.angle_gamma   90.00
#
_symmetry.space_group_name_H-M   'P 1'
#
loop_
_entity.id
_entity.type
_entity.pdbx_description
1 polymer ?
#
loop_
_entity_poly.entity_id
_entity_poly.type
_entity_poly.pdbx_seq_one_letter_code
_entity_poly.pdbx_strand_id
1 'polypeptide(L)'
;VLHVSRNGLGECLNDEPEISLYKDRDVLPGVVYDAEQQCHMFRPNSTLCEFGKENICEMLLCQVSPTNCETKEEPAADGTKCGENKWCYRKKCVQAGQRPEAINGGWGKWGDFTECSRSCGGGVQIATRQCDNPVPQHRGRYCIGERKKIKICNVDPCPPGSPSFREIQCRDHNDKPFQGKLHQWKAYFKQ
;
A
#
# COMPACT_ATOMS: atom_id res chain seq x y z
N VAL A 1 5.19 0.70 -1.85
CA VAL A 1 4.45 1.88 -1.34
C VAL A 1 3.69 2.49 -2.51
N LEU A 2 2.36 2.37 -2.51
CA LEU A 2 1.50 2.60 -3.67
C LEU A 2 1.64 4.03 -4.21
N HIS A 3 1.76 4.14 -5.53
CA HIS A 3 1.78 5.41 -6.29
C HIS A 3 0.57 6.33 -5.98
N VAL A 4 -0.51 5.76 -5.45
CA VAL A 4 -1.78 6.40 -5.09
C VAL A 4 -1.58 7.56 -4.10
N SER A 5 -0.80 7.38 -3.04
CA SER A 5 -0.59 8.43 -2.03
C SER A 5 0.31 9.58 -2.50
N ARG A 6 1.00 9.46 -3.65
CA ARG A 6 1.85 10.55 -4.18
C ARG A 6 1.07 11.68 -4.84
N ASN A 7 -0.20 11.42 -5.20
CA ASN A 7 -1.08 12.31 -5.95
C ASN A 7 -2.31 12.76 -5.13
N GLY A 8 -2.34 12.53 -3.81
CA GLY A 8 -3.50 12.87 -2.97
C GLY A 8 -4.73 11.96 -3.17
N LEU A 9 -4.63 10.91 -3.97
CA LEU A 9 -5.75 10.03 -4.34
C LEU A 9 -6.18 9.04 -3.23
N GLY A 10 -5.58 9.14 -2.04
CA GLY A 10 -5.91 8.31 -0.88
C GLY A 10 -6.16 9.12 0.40
N GLU A 11 -6.47 10.42 0.26
CA GLU A 11 -6.67 11.32 1.40
C GLU A 11 -7.91 10.98 2.22
N CYS A 12 -8.94 10.41 1.61
CA CYS A 12 -10.17 9.93 2.28
C CYS A 12 -10.00 8.66 3.12
N LEU A 13 -8.76 8.17 3.28
CA LEU A 13 -8.43 7.08 4.19
C LEU A 13 -7.65 7.59 5.41
N ASN A 14 -7.46 8.90 5.53
CA ASN A 14 -6.71 9.51 6.63
C ASN A 14 -7.59 9.85 7.83
N ASP A 15 -8.89 10.00 7.63
CA ASP A 15 -9.88 10.22 8.68
C ASP A 15 -10.14 8.94 9.48
N GLU A 16 -10.23 9.06 10.80
CA GLU A 16 -10.62 7.95 11.66
C GLU A 16 -12.14 7.73 11.55
N PRO A 17 -12.61 6.48 11.37
CA PRO A 17 -14.02 6.20 11.30
C PRO A 17 -14.71 6.52 12.63
N GLU A 18 -15.80 7.29 12.59
CA GLU A 18 -16.57 7.70 13.79
C GLU A 18 -17.21 6.51 14.53
N ILE A 19 -17.45 5.40 13.82
CA ILE A 19 -18.04 4.18 14.38
C ILE A 19 -17.14 2.99 14.07
N SER A 20 -16.45 2.48 15.10
CA SER A 20 -15.80 1.18 15.06
C SER A 20 -16.86 0.08 15.17
N LEU A 21 -17.50 -0.26 14.03
CA LEU A 21 -18.46 -1.37 13.95
C LEU A 21 -17.79 -2.74 14.16
N TYR A 22 -16.47 -2.79 14.08
CA TYR A 22 -15.65 -3.95 14.38
C TYR A 22 -14.83 -3.63 15.62
N LYS A 23 -15.31 -4.01 16.80
CA LYS A 23 -14.40 -4.23 17.94
C LYS A 23 -13.38 -5.22 17.43
N ASP A 24 -12.15 -4.76 17.19
CA ASP A 24 -11.04 -5.57 16.74
C ASP A 24 -10.94 -6.80 17.64
N ARG A 25 -11.54 -7.90 17.20
CA ARG A 25 -11.07 -9.20 17.63
C ARG A 25 -9.77 -9.32 16.89
N ASP A 26 -8.69 -8.90 17.54
CA ASP A 26 -7.29 -9.05 17.12
C ASP A 26 -6.88 -10.54 17.14
N VAL A 27 -7.83 -11.39 16.72
CA VAL A 27 -7.85 -12.84 16.75
C VAL A 27 -7.60 -13.27 15.33
N LEU A 28 -6.54 -14.04 15.14
CA LEU A 28 -6.17 -14.49 13.81
C LEU A 28 -7.25 -15.43 13.26
N PRO A 29 -7.53 -15.44 11.94
CA PRO A 29 -8.63 -16.23 11.39
C PRO A 29 -8.53 -17.72 11.71
N GLY A 30 -7.32 -18.28 11.76
CA GLY A 30 -7.06 -19.69 12.11
C GLY A 30 -7.29 -20.05 13.58
N VAL A 31 -7.46 -19.05 14.46
CA VAL A 31 -7.92 -19.24 15.85
C VAL A 31 -9.44 -19.35 15.91
N VAL A 32 -10.15 -18.73 14.96
CA VAL A 32 -11.61 -18.78 14.84
C VAL A 32 -12.05 -19.97 14.01
N TYR A 33 -11.31 -20.26 12.95
CA TYR A 33 -11.56 -21.30 11.98
C TYR A 33 -10.37 -22.27 11.95
N ASP A 34 -10.49 -23.41 12.60
CA ASP A 34 -9.43 -24.43 12.56
C ASP A 34 -9.30 -25.05 11.16
N ALA A 35 -8.33 -25.96 11.00
CA ALA A 35 -8.05 -26.59 9.71
C ALA A 35 -9.21 -27.42 9.16
N GLU A 36 -10.00 -28.05 10.03
CA GLU A 36 -11.17 -28.84 9.64
C GLU A 36 -12.26 -27.92 9.07
N GLN A 37 -12.52 -26.80 9.76
CA GLN A 37 -13.47 -25.79 9.31
C GLN A 37 -13.03 -25.12 8.01
N GLN A 38 -11.72 -24.84 7.85
CA GLN A 38 -11.17 -24.33 6.60
C GLN A 38 -11.35 -25.31 5.44
N CYS A 39 -11.15 -26.61 5.67
CA CYS A 39 -11.45 -27.63 4.67
C CYS A 39 -12.93 -27.68 4.33
N HIS A 40 -13.81 -27.69 5.34
CA HIS A 40 -15.25 -27.66 5.12
C HIS A 40 -15.72 -26.45 4.29
N MET A 41 -15.11 -25.27 4.51
CA MET A 41 -15.38 -24.06 3.73
C MET A 41 -14.84 -24.16 2.29
N PHE A 42 -13.70 -24.82 2.08
CA PHE A 42 -13.19 -25.10 0.74
C PHE A 42 -14.11 -26.05 -0.02
N ARG A 43 -14.48 -27.16 0.61
CA ARG A 43 -15.39 -28.18 0.06
C ARG A 43 -16.26 -28.76 1.18
N PRO A 44 -17.59 -28.68 1.08
CA PRO A 44 -18.49 -29.24 2.08
C PRO A 44 -18.16 -30.72 2.35
N ASN A 45 -18.17 -31.09 3.63
CA ASN A 45 -17.87 -32.44 4.13
C ASN A 45 -16.42 -32.92 3.92
N SER A 46 -15.47 -32.05 3.59
CA SER A 46 -14.04 -32.38 3.62
C SER A 46 -13.43 -32.12 5.00
N THR A 47 -12.32 -32.81 5.28
CA THR A 47 -11.58 -32.76 6.55
C THR A 47 -10.08 -32.54 6.30
N LEU A 48 -9.29 -32.27 7.33
CA LEU A 48 -7.84 -32.12 7.19
C LEU A 48 -7.20 -33.45 6.75
N CYS A 49 -6.41 -33.40 5.69
CA CYS A 49 -5.65 -34.55 5.22
C CYS A 49 -4.51 -34.90 6.18
N GLU A 50 -4.37 -36.19 6.52
CA GLU A 50 -3.34 -36.67 7.46
C GLU A 50 -1.92 -36.29 7.01
N PHE A 51 -1.60 -36.52 5.73
CA PHE A 51 -0.31 -36.19 5.13
C PHE A 51 -0.05 -34.68 5.02
N GLY A 52 -1.10 -33.86 5.13
CA GLY A 52 -1.03 -32.41 5.07
C GLY A 52 -0.65 -31.76 6.40
N LYS A 53 -0.67 -32.50 7.53
CA LYS A 53 -0.45 -31.92 8.87
C LYS A 53 0.95 -31.31 9.04
N GLU A 54 1.98 -31.90 8.44
CA GLU A 54 3.36 -31.41 8.56
C GLU A 54 3.61 -30.10 7.81
N ASN A 55 2.93 -29.92 6.66
CA ASN A 55 3.10 -28.75 5.78
C ASN A 55 1.86 -27.83 5.76
N ILE A 56 0.99 -27.95 6.76
CA ILE A 56 -0.31 -27.27 6.82
C ILE A 56 -0.21 -25.75 6.69
N CYS A 57 0.88 -25.16 7.19
CA CYS A 57 1.11 -23.72 7.11
C CYS A 57 1.60 -23.26 5.74
N GLU A 58 2.13 -24.15 4.90
CA GLU A 58 2.55 -23.84 3.54
C GLU A 58 1.42 -24.14 2.55
N MET A 59 0.66 -25.22 2.80
CA MET A 59 -0.41 -25.69 1.95
C MET A 59 -1.46 -26.47 2.78
N LEU A 60 -2.71 -26.02 2.74
CA LEU A 60 -3.82 -26.75 3.33
C LEU A 60 -4.26 -27.85 2.36
N LEU A 61 -4.13 -29.11 2.79
CA LEU A 61 -4.65 -30.28 2.08
C LEU A 61 -5.90 -30.80 2.76
N CYS A 62 -6.97 -30.95 1.99
CA CYS A 62 -8.28 -31.38 2.47
C CYS A 62 -8.64 -32.73 1.87
N GLN A 63 -8.97 -33.67 2.73
CA GLN A 63 -9.41 -35.00 2.35
C GLN A 63 -10.83 -34.95 1.79
N VAL A 64 -10.98 -35.36 0.53
CA VAL A 64 -12.28 -35.37 -0.19
C VAL A 64 -12.81 -36.78 -0.41
N SER A 65 -11.94 -37.78 -0.26
CA SER A 65 -12.28 -39.20 -0.22
C SER A 65 -11.29 -39.95 0.67
N PRO A 66 -11.54 -41.23 1.03
CA PRO A 66 -10.61 -42.00 1.87
C PRO A 66 -9.17 -42.07 1.35
N THR A 67 -8.96 -41.91 0.05
CA THR A 67 -7.63 -42.02 -0.60
C THR A 67 -7.18 -40.74 -1.30
N ASN A 68 -8.04 -39.71 -1.40
CA ASN A 68 -7.76 -38.51 -2.18
C ASN A 68 -7.80 -37.24 -1.31
N CYS A 69 -6.74 -36.45 -1.43
CA CYS A 69 -6.66 -35.11 -0.85
C CYS A 69 -6.52 -34.07 -1.97
N GLU A 70 -7.21 -32.96 -1.82
CA GLU A 70 -7.20 -31.83 -2.74
C GLU A 70 -6.71 -30.57 -2.03
N THR A 71 -6.18 -29.62 -2.81
CA THR A 71 -5.67 -28.34 -2.32
C THR A 71 -5.93 -27.24 -3.36
N LYS A 72 -6.05 -26.00 -2.90
CA LYS A 72 -6.08 -24.80 -3.75
C LYS A 72 -4.71 -24.10 -3.85
N GLU A 73 -3.64 -24.74 -3.38
CA GLU A 73 -2.31 -24.14 -3.24
C GLU A 73 -2.29 -22.93 -2.27
N GLU A 74 -3.28 -22.87 -1.37
CA GLU A 74 -3.36 -21.86 -0.31
C GLU A 74 -2.89 -22.46 1.03
N PRO A 75 -2.14 -21.70 1.84
CA PRO A 75 -1.77 -22.13 3.19
C PRO A 75 -2.97 -22.12 4.13
N ALA A 76 -2.90 -22.87 5.23
CA ALA A 76 -3.85 -22.67 6.32
C ALA A 76 -3.76 -21.23 6.86
N ALA A 77 -4.90 -20.70 7.31
CA ALA A 77 -4.99 -19.34 7.81
C ALA A 77 -4.03 -19.08 8.99
N ASP A 78 -3.52 -17.85 9.10
CA ASP A 78 -2.74 -17.42 10.25
C ASP A 78 -3.52 -17.74 11.54
N GLY A 79 -2.87 -18.34 12.54
CA GLY A 79 -3.47 -18.80 13.79
C GLY A 79 -3.82 -20.29 13.84
N THR A 80 -3.85 -20.98 12.70
CA THR A 80 -4.21 -22.41 12.65
C THR A 80 -3.19 -23.26 13.40
N LYS A 81 -3.63 -24.19 14.24
CA LYS A 81 -2.73 -25.09 14.98
C LYS A 81 -1.93 -25.98 14.02
N CYS A 82 -0.61 -26.00 14.19
CA CYS A 82 0.32 -26.83 13.38
C CYS A 82 1.22 -27.73 14.24
N GLY A 83 1.00 -27.74 15.56
CA GLY A 83 1.73 -28.58 16.51
C GLY A 83 1.36 -28.26 17.95
N GLU A 84 2.07 -28.87 18.91
CA GLU A 84 1.92 -28.54 20.33
C GLU A 84 2.44 -27.11 20.59
N ASN A 85 1.56 -26.25 21.12
CA ASN A 85 1.84 -24.83 21.36
C ASN A 85 2.38 -24.06 20.15
N LYS A 86 2.02 -24.50 18.93
CA LYS A 86 2.44 -23.87 17.68
C LYS A 86 1.26 -23.56 16.76
N TRP A 87 1.40 -22.51 15.98
CA TRP A 87 0.41 -22.06 15.01
C TRP A 87 1.04 -21.58 13.70
N CYS A 88 0.23 -21.52 12.65
CA CYS A 88 0.64 -20.96 11.38
C CYS A 88 0.69 -19.44 11.46
N TYR A 89 1.79 -18.84 11.01
CA TYR A 89 1.90 -17.40 10.88
C TYR A 89 2.82 -17.08 9.69
N ARG A 90 2.31 -16.34 8.71
CA ARG A 90 3.04 -15.98 7.47
C ARG A 90 3.67 -17.20 6.80
N LYS A 91 2.86 -18.24 6.63
CA LYS A 91 3.23 -19.54 6.03
C LYS A 91 4.21 -20.41 6.84
N LYS A 92 4.51 -20.07 8.10
CA LYS A 92 5.44 -20.84 8.94
C LYS A 92 4.75 -21.36 10.19
N CYS A 93 5.12 -22.55 10.63
CA CYS A 93 4.71 -23.07 11.94
C CYS A 93 5.62 -22.50 13.04
N VAL A 94 5.11 -21.55 13.83
CA VAL A 94 5.86 -20.83 14.88
C VAL A 94 5.24 -21.05 16.25
N GLN A 95 5.96 -20.69 17.32
CA GLN A 95 5.43 -20.78 18.69
C GLN A 95 4.20 -19.87 18.84
N ALA A 96 3.12 -20.40 19.41
CA ALA A 96 1.93 -19.64 19.71
C ALA A 96 2.28 -18.50 20.68
N GLY A 97 1.81 -17.28 20.39
CA GLY A 97 2.18 -16.08 21.14
C GLY A 97 3.47 -15.38 20.68
N GLN A 98 4.26 -15.97 19.78
CA GLN A 98 5.41 -15.30 19.15
C GLN A 98 4.95 -14.38 18.00
N ARG A 99 4.07 -13.41 18.29
CA ARG A 99 3.68 -12.35 17.35
C ARG A 99 4.50 -11.11 17.66
N PRO A 100 5.33 -10.62 16.74
CA PRO A 100 5.93 -9.30 16.91
C PRO A 100 4.81 -8.25 16.96
N GLU A 101 4.90 -7.33 17.90
CA GLU A 101 3.94 -6.22 18.00
C GLU A 101 3.94 -5.40 16.69
N ALA A 102 2.78 -4.81 16.40
CA ALA A 102 2.66 -3.92 15.27
C ALA A 102 3.54 -2.68 15.49
N ILE A 103 4.46 -2.41 14.56
CA ILE A 103 5.29 -1.22 14.60
C ILE A 103 4.66 -0.21 13.65
N ASN A 104 4.02 0.82 14.19
CA ASN A 104 3.45 1.89 13.39
C ASN A 104 4.56 2.74 12.77
N GLY A 105 4.33 3.21 11.55
CA GLY A 105 5.27 4.07 10.85
C GLY A 105 5.39 5.44 11.48
N GLY A 106 6.62 5.95 11.54
CA GLY A 106 6.91 7.33 11.91
C GLY A 106 7.53 8.11 10.76
N TRP A 107 7.15 9.38 10.65
CA TRP A 107 7.70 10.26 9.63
C TRP A 107 9.19 10.52 9.90
N GLY A 108 10.01 10.27 8.90
CA GLY A 108 11.38 10.77 8.83
C GLY A 108 11.42 12.29 8.72
N LYS A 109 12.63 12.84 8.79
CA LYS A 109 12.86 14.28 8.61
C LYS A 109 12.39 14.72 7.23
N TRP A 110 11.98 15.98 7.14
CA TRP A 110 11.81 16.62 5.84
C TRP A 110 13.15 16.68 5.13
N GLY A 111 13.18 16.27 3.86
CA GLY A 111 14.28 16.59 2.97
C GLY A 111 14.27 18.08 2.64
N ASP A 112 15.36 18.53 2.04
CA ASP A 112 15.49 19.91 1.60
C ASP A 112 14.45 20.26 0.53
N PHE A 113 14.13 21.55 0.46
CA PHE A 113 13.33 22.06 -0.63
C PHE A 113 14.09 21.90 -1.94
N THR A 114 13.39 21.43 -2.99
CA THR A 114 13.92 21.47 -4.35
C THR A 114 14.26 22.90 -4.76
N GLU A 115 15.05 23.05 -5.82
CA GLU A 115 15.18 24.32 -6.50
C GLU A 115 13.81 24.87 -6.91
N CYS A 116 13.70 26.19 -6.97
CA CYS A 116 12.48 26.85 -7.39
C CYS A 116 12.19 26.48 -8.85
N SER A 117 10.97 26.04 -9.14
CA SER A 117 10.59 25.65 -10.50
C SER A 117 10.66 26.79 -11.53
N ARG A 118 10.78 28.05 -11.07
CA ARG A 118 10.83 29.26 -11.90
C ARG A 118 11.77 30.28 -11.30
N SER A 119 12.38 31.12 -12.14
CA SER A 119 13.20 32.26 -11.70
C SER A 119 12.41 33.55 -11.50
N CYS A 120 11.16 33.63 -12.00
CA CYS A 120 10.28 34.79 -11.89
C CYS A 120 8.80 34.38 -12.05
N GLY A 121 7.90 35.29 -11.69
CA GLY A 121 6.45 35.20 -11.90
C GLY A 121 5.77 34.12 -11.07
N GLY A 122 6.39 33.72 -9.95
CA GLY A 122 5.91 32.72 -9.00
C GLY A 122 6.17 31.28 -9.45
N GLY A 123 7.16 30.64 -8.84
CA GLY A 123 7.43 29.21 -8.91
C GLY A 123 7.04 28.47 -7.63
N VAL A 124 7.34 27.17 -7.59
CA VAL A 124 7.14 26.31 -6.43
C VAL A 124 8.41 25.54 -6.07
N GLN A 125 8.65 25.36 -4.78
CA GLN A 125 9.61 24.42 -4.22
C GLN A 125 8.87 23.33 -3.47
N ILE A 126 9.38 22.11 -3.54
CA ILE A 126 8.77 20.94 -2.91
C ILE A 126 9.77 20.34 -1.92
N ALA A 127 9.34 20.09 -0.70
CA ALA A 127 10.06 19.25 0.26
C ALA A 127 9.29 17.94 0.44
N THR A 128 10.00 16.82 0.60
CA THR A 128 9.37 15.50 0.79
C THR A 128 9.96 14.79 2.00
N ARG A 129 9.17 13.91 2.62
CA ARG A 129 9.63 13.03 3.70
C ARG A 129 9.19 11.58 3.45
N GLN A 130 9.87 10.65 4.10
CA GLN A 130 9.52 9.22 4.05
C GLN A 130 8.97 8.73 5.38
N CYS A 131 8.22 7.63 5.32
CA CYS A 131 7.67 6.97 6.50
C CYS A 131 8.62 5.83 6.90
N ASP A 132 9.75 6.21 7.47
CA ASP A 132 10.89 5.34 7.71
C ASP A 132 11.51 5.49 9.11
N ASN A 133 10.89 6.28 9.99
CA ASN A 133 11.40 6.57 11.32
C ASN A 133 10.35 6.34 12.44
N PRO A 134 9.95 5.09 12.72
CA PRO A 134 10.42 3.84 12.11
C PRO A 134 9.62 3.46 10.85
N VAL A 135 10.13 2.49 10.09
CA VAL A 135 9.39 1.87 8.98
C VAL A 135 8.24 1.04 9.56
N PRO A 136 7.00 1.14 9.04
CA PRO A 136 5.90 0.30 9.51
C PRO A 136 6.20 -1.20 9.34
N GLN A 137 5.99 -2.00 10.38
CA GLN A 137 6.18 -3.45 10.37
C GLN A 137 5.03 -4.16 11.06
N HIS A 138 4.90 -5.47 10.81
CA HIS A 138 3.95 -6.34 11.52
C HIS A 138 2.50 -5.84 11.52
N ARG A 139 2.01 -5.35 10.37
CA ARG A 139 0.68 -4.72 10.18
C ARG A 139 0.51 -3.38 10.92
N GLY A 140 1.60 -2.76 11.34
CA GLY A 140 1.57 -1.38 11.82
C GLY A 140 1.09 -0.41 10.75
N ARG A 141 0.43 0.65 11.21
CA ARG A 141 -0.19 1.68 10.37
C ARG A 141 0.88 2.44 9.61
N TYR A 142 0.56 2.82 8.37
CA TYR A 142 1.39 3.77 7.64
C TYR A 142 1.30 5.17 8.28
N CYS A 143 2.30 6.02 8.06
CA CYS A 143 2.33 7.37 8.63
C CYS A 143 1.15 8.22 8.16
N ILE A 144 0.46 8.84 9.11
CA ILE A 144 -0.69 9.72 8.85
C ILE A 144 -0.20 11.16 8.65
N GLY A 145 -0.75 11.86 7.65
CA GLY A 145 -0.46 13.27 7.35
C GLY A 145 0.36 13.50 6.08
N GLU A 146 0.83 14.73 5.89
CA GLU A 146 1.42 15.17 4.61
C GLU A 146 2.77 14.53 4.32
N ARG A 147 2.96 14.01 3.10
CA ARG A 147 4.25 13.51 2.61
C ARG A 147 5.08 14.57 1.88
N LYS A 148 4.42 15.60 1.37
CA LYS A 148 4.99 16.67 0.55
C LYS A 148 4.56 18.01 1.12
N LYS A 149 5.50 18.95 1.22
CA LYS A 149 5.25 20.37 1.49
C LYS A 149 5.57 21.17 0.25
N ILE A 150 4.76 22.18 -0.02
CA ILE A 150 4.91 23.07 -1.18
C ILE A 150 5.05 24.51 -0.66
N LYS A 151 6.01 25.25 -1.22
CA LYS A 151 6.23 26.67 -0.92
C LYS A 151 6.35 27.45 -2.22
N ILE A 152 5.77 28.66 -2.26
CA ILE A 152 5.90 29.58 -3.39
C ILE A 152 7.26 30.31 -3.30
N CYS A 153 7.92 30.50 -4.44
CA CYS A 153 9.22 31.15 -4.57
C CYS A 153 9.26 32.06 -5.81
N ASN A 154 10.22 32.99 -5.86
CA ASN A 154 10.48 33.86 -7.01
C ASN A 154 9.22 34.56 -7.57
N VAL A 155 8.52 35.28 -6.69
CA VAL A 155 7.23 35.91 -6.97
C VAL A 155 7.33 37.20 -7.79
N ASP A 156 8.54 37.74 -7.94
CA ASP A 156 8.76 38.97 -8.70
C ASP A 156 8.32 38.80 -10.16
N PRO A 157 7.66 39.81 -10.76
CA PRO A 157 7.21 39.73 -12.14
C PRO A 157 8.34 39.37 -13.10
N CYS A 158 8.03 38.57 -14.12
CA CYS A 158 8.99 38.31 -15.18
C CYS A 158 9.21 39.57 -16.05
N PRO A 159 10.37 39.68 -16.71
CA PRO A 159 10.65 40.80 -17.61
C PRO A 159 9.57 40.99 -18.68
N PRO A 160 9.29 42.24 -19.11
CA PRO A 160 8.34 42.50 -20.18
C PRO A 160 8.66 41.69 -21.43
N GLY A 161 7.63 41.06 -22.04
CA GLY A 161 7.80 40.22 -23.23
C GLY A 161 8.23 38.78 -22.94
N SER A 162 8.44 38.38 -21.68
CA SER A 162 8.67 36.98 -21.34
C SER A 162 7.44 36.12 -21.67
N PRO A 163 7.60 34.90 -22.23
CA PRO A 163 6.49 34.01 -22.48
C PRO A 163 5.83 33.56 -21.17
N SER A 164 4.50 33.38 -21.18
CA SER A 164 3.81 32.87 -20.01
C SER A 164 4.21 31.43 -19.70
N PHE A 165 4.15 31.02 -18.43
CA PHE A 165 4.53 29.65 -18.06
C PHE A 165 3.69 28.59 -18.77
N ARG A 166 2.39 28.86 -18.97
CA ARG A 166 1.50 27.97 -19.74
C ARG A 166 1.96 27.85 -21.20
N GLU A 167 2.47 28.92 -21.80
CA GLU A 167 3.03 28.85 -23.15
C GLU A 167 4.30 28.01 -23.21
N ILE A 168 5.19 28.14 -22.23
CA ILE A 168 6.41 27.32 -22.15
C ILE A 168 6.03 25.84 -22.07
N GLN A 169 5.12 25.49 -21.15
CA GLN A 169 4.64 24.11 -20.99
C GLN A 169 4.01 23.54 -22.27
N CYS A 170 3.27 24.36 -23.03
CA CYS A 170 2.76 23.95 -24.34
C CYS A 170 3.90 23.73 -25.34
N ARG A 171 4.85 24.67 -25.46
CA ARG A 171 5.97 24.56 -26.39
C ARG A 171 6.88 23.36 -26.14
N ASP A 172 7.01 22.90 -24.89
CA ASP A 172 7.73 21.66 -24.54
C ASP A 172 7.16 20.40 -25.20
N HIS A 173 5.96 20.48 -25.80
CA HIS A 173 5.33 19.41 -26.56
C HIS A 173 5.52 19.54 -28.07
N ASN A 174 6.16 20.61 -28.57
CA ASN A 174 6.37 20.82 -30.00
C ASN A 174 7.25 19.74 -30.64
N ASP A 175 8.20 19.19 -29.87
CA ASP A 175 9.10 18.13 -30.31
C ASP A 175 8.51 16.71 -30.15
N LYS A 176 7.26 16.61 -29.67
CA LYS A 176 6.57 15.34 -29.48
C LYS A 176 5.50 15.15 -30.55
N PRO A 177 5.56 14.08 -31.37
CA PRO A 177 4.57 13.86 -32.41
C PRO A 177 3.21 13.51 -31.81
N PHE A 178 2.17 14.19 -32.28
CA PHE A 178 0.78 13.88 -31.98
C PHE A 178 0.11 13.38 -33.26
N GLN A 179 -0.39 12.14 -33.21
CA GLN A 179 -0.92 11.42 -34.37
C GLN A 179 0.08 11.35 -35.54
N GLY A 180 1.35 11.10 -35.22
CA GLY A 180 2.42 10.96 -36.22
C GLY A 180 2.89 12.27 -36.87
N LYS A 181 2.41 13.43 -36.41
CA LYS A 181 2.80 14.75 -36.91
C LYS A 181 3.29 15.65 -35.77
N LEU A 182 4.25 16.49 -36.05
CA LEU A 182 4.66 17.56 -35.13
C LEU A 182 3.68 18.72 -35.21
N HIS A 183 3.45 19.38 -34.08
CA HIS A 183 2.52 20.50 -33.98
C HIS A 183 3.15 21.64 -33.19
N GLN A 184 2.68 22.87 -33.43
CA GLN A 184 3.01 24.02 -32.59
C GLN A 184 1.91 24.24 -31.56
N TRP A 185 2.16 23.79 -30.35
CA TRP A 185 1.25 23.93 -29.23
C TRP A 185 1.29 25.36 -28.67
N LYS A 186 0.11 25.94 -28.44
CA LYS A 186 -0.07 27.26 -27.84
C LYS A 186 -0.90 27.16 -26.57
N ALA A 187 -0.67 28.08 -25.64
CA ALA A 187 -1.45 28.16 -24.42
C ALA A 187 -2.93 28.41 -24.73
N TYR A 188 -3.79 27.54 -24.22
CA TYR A 188 -5.22 27.74 -24.25
C TYR A 188 -5.66 28.52 -23.01
N PHE A 189 -6.44 29.58 -23.21
CA PHE A 189 -7.09 30.34 -22.15
C PHE A 189 -8.59 30.32 -22.43
N LYS A 190 -9.37 29.82 -21.47
CA LYS A 190 -10.83 29.82 -21.57
C LYS A 190 -11.28 31.26 -21.37
N GLN A 191 -11.98 31.82 -22.36
CA GLN A 191 -12.62 33.13 -22.27
C GLN A 191 -13.90 33.04 -21.43
#